data_AF-A4D2B4-F1
#
_entry.id   AF-A4D2B4-F1
#
_cell.length_a   1.000
_cell.length_b   1.000
_cell.length_c   1.000
_cell.angle_alpha   90.00
_cell.angle_beta   90.00
_cell.angle_gamma   90.00
#
_symmetry.space_group_name_H-M   'P 1'
#
loop_
_entity.id
_entity.type
_entity.pdbx_description
1 polymer ?
#
loop_
_entity_poly.entity_id
_entity_poly.type
_entity_poly.pdbx_seq_one_letter_code
_entity_poly.pdbx_strand_id
1 'polypeptide(L)'
;MELHILEHRLQVASVAKESIPLFTYGPDQTCLPVLQDQILLLPALCPPLPSRAGRSKAWRCKFFSLTETPEDYTIIVDEEGFLELPSSEHLSVADATWLALNVVSGGGSFSSSQPIGMTKIAKSVIAPLADQNISVFMLSTYQTDFILTVAAENLGITSGFVKPKLVQMPVIHPLSSPSNRFCVTSLDPDTLPAVATLLMDVMSYFNG
;
A
#
# COMPACT_ATOMS: atom_id res chain seq x y z
N MET A 1 21.80 10.30 7.65
CA MET A 1 20.53 9.74 7.16
C MET A 1 20.91 8.71 6.13
N GLU A 2 20.43 7.49 6.28
CA GLU A 2 20.76 6.40 5.38
C GLU A 2 19.49 6.02 4.62
N LEU A 3 19.60 5.92 3.30
CA LEU A 3 18.51 5.52 2.42
C LEU A 3 18.72 4.06 2.05
N HIS A 4 17.77 3.21 2.43
CA HIS A 4 17.81 1.78 2.14
C HIS A 4 16.79 1.52 1.03
N ILE A 5 17.26 1.16 -0.15
CA ILE A 5 16.37 0.72 -1.23
C ILE A 5 15.87 -0.66 -0.85
N LEU A 6 14.56 -0.80 -0.67
CA LEU A 6 13.96 -2.11 -0.50
C LEU A 6 13.77 -2.74 -1.88
N GLU A 7 14.05 -4.03 -2.00
CA GLU A 7 13.86 -4.80 -3.24
C GLU A 7 12.37 -5.13 -3.51
N HIS A 8 11.45 -4.30 -3.02
CA HIS A 8 10.02 -4.46 -3.29
C HIS A 8 9.62 -3.64 -4.51
N ARG A 9 9.24 -4.35 -5.57
CA ARG A 9 8.56 -3.79 -6.75
C ARG A 9 7.06 -3.80 -6.47
N LEU A 10 6.47 -2.61 -6.44
CA LEU A 10 5.11 -2.37 -5.99
C LEU A 10 4.22 -1.90 -7.14
N GLN A 11 2.98 -2.37 -7.14
CA GLN A 11 1.89 -1.88 -7.96
C GLN A 11 0.97 -1.02 -7.11
N VAL A 12 0.52 0.09 -7.68
CA VAL A 12 -0.47 0.98 -7.05
C VAL A 12 -1.76 0.86 -7.86
N ALA A 13 -2.85 0.48 -7.19
CA ALA A 13 -4.15 0.30 -7.81
C ALA A 13 -5.25 1.00 -7.00
N SER A 14 -6.32 1.37 -7.69
CA SER A 14 -7.55 1.91 -7.11
C SER A 14 -8.70 0.96 -7.41
N VAL A 15 -9.55 0.74 -6.41
CA VAL A 15 -10.77 -0.07 -6.48
C VAL A 15 -11.96 0.78 -6.08
N ALA A 16 -12.99 0.80 -6.93
CA ALA A 16 -14.25 1.49 -6.63
C ALA A 16 -14.94 0.86 -5.41
N LYS A 17 -15.59 1.69 -4.57
CA LYS A 17 -16.18 1.23 -3.30
C LYS A 17 -17.20 0.11 -3.48
N GLU A 18 -18.07 0.24 -4.47
CA GLU A 18 -19.08 -0.74 -4.84
C GLU A 18 -18.49 -2.09 -5.26
N SER A 19 -17.21 -2.12 -5.62
CA SER A 19 -16.53 -3.30 -6.12
C SER A 19 -15.68 -3.99 -5.06
N ILE A 20 -15.44 -3.39 -3.89
CA ILE A 20 -14.71 -4.05 -2.78
C ILE A 20 -15.24 -5.43 -2.43
N PRO A 21 -16.57 -5.69 -2.43
CA PRO A 21 -17.10 -7.03 -2.21
C PRO A 21 -16.53 -8.09 -3.17
N LEU A 22 -16.14 -7.71 -4.39
CA LEU A 22 -15.49 -8.58 -5.39
C LEU A 22 -14.03 -8.88 -5.08
N PHE A 23 -13.39 -8.11 -4.19
CA PHE A 23 -12.02 -8.33 -3.72
C PHE A 23 -11.98 -9.00 -2.34
N THR A 24 -13.11 -9.01 -1.63
CA THR A 24 -13.29 -9.74 -0.36
C THR A 24 -13.91 -11.13 -0.59
N TYR A 25 -14.83 -11.26 -1.55
CA TYR A 25 -15.55 -12.49 -1.87
C TYR A 25 -15.49 -12.79 -3.37
N GLY A 26 -15.22 -14.04 -3.73
CA GLY A 26 -15.27 -14.48 -5.12
C GLY A 26 -16.69 -14.46 -5.69
N PRO A 27 -16.81 -14.51 -7.03
CA PRO A 27 -18.11 -14.44 -7.72
C PRO A 27 -19.11 -15.54 -7.31
N ASP A 28 -18.63 -16.65 -6.72
CA ASP A 28 -19.46 -17.76 -6.23
C ASP A 28 -19.73 -17.70 -4.71
N GLN A 29 -19.57 -16.54 -4.04
CA GLN A 29 -19.54 -16.44 -2.55
C GLN A 29 -18.46 -17.30 -1.88
N THR A 30 -17.54 -17.84 -2.67
CA THR A 30 -16.32 -18.48 -2.18
C THR A 30 -15.32 -17.37 -1.89
N CYS A 31 -14.92 -17.24 -0.63
CA CYS A 31 -13.94 -16.26 -0.15
C CYS A 31 -12.76 -16.10 -1.11
N LEU A 32 -12.52 -14.88 -1.59
CA LEU A 32 -11.28 -14.61 -2.33
C LEU A 32 -10.14 -14.51 -1.30
N PRO A 33 -9.01 -15.21 -1.54
CA PRO A 33 -7.95 -15.35 -0.55
C PRO A 33 -7.16 -14.07 -0.27
N VAL A 34 -7.41 -12.96 -0.97
CA VAL A 34 -6.55 -11.77 -0.92
C VAL A 34 -6.57 -11.03 0.40
N LEU A 35 -7.74 -10.57 0.80
CA LEU A 35 -7.89 -9.90 2.09
C LEU A 35 -8.03 -10.93 3.22
N GLN A 36 -8.49 -12.14 2.90
CA GLN A 36 -8.69 -13.20 3.88
C GLN A 36 -7.37 -13.88 4.32
N ASP A 37 -6.42 -14.21 3.43
CA ASP A 37 -5.17 -14.87 3.88
C ASP A 37 -4.22 -13.91 4.61
N GLN A 38 -4.31 -12.59 4.37
CA GLN A 38 -3.50 -11.58 5.07
C GLN A 38 -4.13 -11.13 6.41
N ILE A 39 -5.45 -10.98 6.49
CA ILE A 39 -6.14 -10.50 7.70
C ILE A 39 -6.65 -11.65 8.58
N LEU A 40 -6.94 -12.81 8.00
CA LEU A 40 -7.47 -13.98 8.70
C LEU A 40 -6.46 -15.14 8.59
N LEU A 41 -5.50 -15.16 9.51
CA LEU A 41 -4.88 -16.40 10.03
C LEU A 41 -5.92 -17.32 10.71
N LEU A 42 -7.12 -17.46 10.14
CA LEU A 42 -8.22 -18.27 10.65
C LEU A 42 -8.54 -19.39 9.67
N PRO A 43 -7.91 -20.56 9.86
CA PRO A 43 -8.43 -21.83 9.33
C PRO A 43 -9.85 -22.16 9.83
N ALA A 44 -10.38 -21.43 10.83
CA ALA A 44 -11.57 -21.80 11.59
C ALA A 44 -12.89 -21.18 11.09
N LEU A 45 -12.87 -20.20 10.18
CA LEU A 45 -14.09 -19.51 9.70
C LEU A 45 -14.57 -19.97 8.32
N CYS A 46 -13.78 -20.77 7.60
CA CYS A 46 -14.24 -21.43 6.39
C CYS A 46 -14.89 -22.77 6.79
N PRO A 47 -16.23 -22.95 6.66
CA PRO A 47 -16.80 -24.28 6.75
C PRO A 47 -16.12 -25.17 5.69
N PRO A 48 -15.79 -26.43 6.00
CA PRO A 48 -15.11 -27.31 5.07
C PRO A 48 -16.00 -27.52 3.84
N LEU A 49 -15.67 -26.86 2.74
CA LEU A 49 -16.23 -27.19 1.43
C LEU A 49 -15.82 -28.62 1.09
N PRO A 50 -16.77 -29.53 0.83
CA PRO A 50 -16.48 -30.94 0.62
C PRO A 50 -15.90 -31.13 -0.78
N SER A 51 -14.59 -30.94 -0.97
CA SER A 51 -13.80 -31.61 -2.04
C SER A 51 -12.37 -31.10 -2.24
N ARG A 52 -11.88 -30.03 -1.60
CA ARG A 52 -10.50 -29.58 -1.82
C ARG A 52 -9.59 -29.88 -0.63
N ALA A 53 -9.06 -31.11 -0.63
CA ALA A 53 -7.79 -31.43 -0.01
C ALA A 53 -6.67 -30.68 -0.76
N GLY A 54 -6.54 -29.39 -0.47
CA GLY A 54 -5.49 -28.53 -0.98
C GLY A 54 -5.14 -27.57 0.13
N ARG A 55 -3.99 -27.79 0.75
CA ARG A 55 -3.32 -26.84 1.65
C ARG A 55 -3.45 -25.46 1.00
N SER A 56 -4.12 -24.50 1.64
CA SER A 56 -4.20 -23.12 1.16
C SER A 56 -2.79 -22.68 0.76
N LYS A 57 -2.60 -22.26 -0.49
CA LYS A 57 -1.30 -21.75 -0.91
C LYS A 57 -1.04 -20.54 -0.02
N ALA A 58 0.04 -20.58 0.76
CA ALA A 58 0.44 -19.41 1.53
C ALA A 58 0.65 -18.25 0.56
N TRP A 59 -0.14 -17.20 0.74
CA TRP A 59 -0.01 -15.91 0.07
C TRP A 59 1.44 -15.43 0.15
N ARG A 60 2.06 -15.11 -0.99
CA ARG A 60 3.51 -14.84 -1.03
C ARG A 60 3.90 -13.38 -0.89
N CYS A 61 2.93 -12.47 -0.93
CA CYS A 61 3.17 -11.03 -0.73
C CYS A 61 3.84 -10.72 0.59
N LYS A 62 4.80 -9.82 0.51
CA LYS A 62 5.62 -9.28 1.60
C LYS A 62 5.32 -7.81 1.86
N PHE A 63 4.68 -7.12 0.91
CA PHE A 63 4.31 -5.72 1.04
C PHE A 63 2.86 -5.49 0.64
N PHE A 64 2.02 -5.12 1.60
CA PHE A 64 0.61 -4.83 1.37
C PHE A 64 0.19 -3.59 2.16
N SER A 65 -0.53 -2.69 1.49
CA SER A 65 -1.19 -1.54 2.11
C SER A 65 -2.55 -1.33 1.45
N LEU A 66 -3.56 -1.10 2.29
CA LEU A 66 -4.92 -0.76 1.89
C LEU A 66 -5.30 0.54 2.58
N THR A 67 -5.76 1.52 1.82
CA THR A 67 -6.23 2.80 2.32
C THR A 67 -7.61 3.09 1.76
N GLU A 68 -8.61 3.21 2.63
CA GLU A 68 -9.94 3.70 2.25
C GLU A 68 -9.94 5.23 2.17
N THR A 69 -10.46 5.76 1.07
CA THR A 69 -10.76 7.18 0.89
C THR A 69 -12.27 7.38 0.73
N PRO A 70 -12.80 8.61 0.71
CA PRO A 70 -14.21 8.82 0.36
C PRO A 70 -14.59 8.29 -1.03
N GLU A 71 -13.66 8.30 -1.98
CA GLU A 71 -13.92 7.99 -3.39
C GLU A 71 -13.66 6.52 -3.74
N ASP A 72 -12.62 5.92 -3.15
CA ASP A 72 -12.11 4.62 -3.56
C ASP A 72 -11.32 3.92 -2.45
N TYR A 73 -10.81 2.73 -2.77
CA TYR A 73 -9.79 2.03 -1.99
C TYR A 73 -8.50 2.01 -2.78
N THR A 74 -7.44 2.58 -2.21
CA THR A 74 -6.09 2.50 -2.77
C THR A 74 -5.39 1.26 -2.22
N ILE A 75 -4.89 0.41 -3.13
CA ILE A 75 -4.12 -0.79 -2.84
C ILE A 75 -2.68 -0.56 -3.31
N ILE A 76 -1.71 -0.82 -2.41
CA ILE A 76 -0.29 -0.89 -2.75
C ILE A 76 0.19 -2.29 -2.40
N VAL A 77 0.64 -3.03 -3.40
CA VAL A 77 0.96 -4.45 -3.26
C VAL A 77 2.23 -4.79 -4.04
N ASP A 78 3.01 -5.76 -3.59
CA ASP A 78 4.12 -6.27 -4.39
C ASP A 78 3.66 -7.13 -5.58
N GLU A 79 4.60 -7.50 -6.45
CA GLU A 79 4.29 -8.26 -7.66
C GLU A 79 3.66 -9.63 -7.38
N GLU A 80 4.05 -10.29 -6.29
CA GLU A 80 3.48 -11.60 -5.94
C GLU A 80 2.01 -11.45 -5.50
N GLY A 81 1.72 -10.47 -4.64
CA GLY A 81 0.34 -10.18 -4.23
C GLY A 81 -0.52 -9.61 -5.36
N PHE A 82 0.06 -8.85 -6.29
CA PHE A 82 -0.66 -8.31 -7.44
C PHE A 82 -1.19 -9.41 -8.36
N LEU A 83 -0.42 -10.48 -8.58
CA LEU A 83 -0.83 -11.63 -9.40
C LEU A 83 -2.02 -12.40 -8.80
N GLU A 84 -2.24 -12.27 -7.49
CA GLU A 84 -3.33 -12.92 -6.78
C GLU A 84 -4.59 -12.05 -6.71
N LEU A 85 -4.53 -10.76 -7.09
CA LEU A 85 -5.71 -9.89 -7.19
C LEU A 85 -6.60 -10.31 -8.37
N PRO A 86 -7.94 -10.31 -8.20
CA PRO A 86 -8.85 -10.62 -9.29
C PRO A 86 -8.76 -9.55 -10.38
N SER A 87 -8.52 -9.98 -11.62
CA SER A 87 -8.63 -9.08 -12.77
C SER A 87 -10.09 -8.64 -12.91
N SER A 88 -10.35 -7.33 -12.80
CA SER A 88 -11.67 -6.75 -13.03
C SER A 88 -11.55 -5.40 -13.71
N GLU A 89 -12.63 -4.97 -14.38
CA GLU A 89 -12.73 -3.63 -14.97
C GLU A 89 -12.77 -2.52 -13.90
N HIS A 90 -13.04 -2.89 -12.65
CA HIS A 90 -13.11 -1.99 -11.50
C HIS A 90 -11.76 -1.79 -10.81
N LEU A 91 -10.70 -2.46 -11.28
CA LEU A 91 -9.33 -2.29 -10.80
C LEU A 91 -8.57 -1.35 -11.75
N SER A 92 -8.34 -0.11 -11.31
CA SER A 92 -7.53 0.86 -12.05
C SER A 92 -6.09 0.82 -11.54
N VAL A 93 -5.16 0.30 -12.35
CA VAL A 93 -3.74 0.17 -11.99
C VAL A 93 -2.94 1.33 -12.57
N ALA A 94 -2.05 1.92 -11.78
CA ALA A 94 -1.14 2.97 -12.24
C ALA A 94 -0.17 2.41 -13.28
N ASP A 95 0.12 3.19 -14.33
CA ASP A 95 1.06 2.84 -15.40
C ASP A 95 2.53 3.04 -14.97
N ALA A 96 2.87 2.49 -13.80
CA ALA A 96 4.20 2.51 -13.23
C ALA A 96 4.34 1.44 -12.13
N THR A 97 5.42 0.69 -12.20
CA THR A 97 5.99 -0.05 -11.06
C THR A 97 6.77 0.90 -10.17
N TRP A 98 6.56 0.79 -8.87
CA TRP A 98 7.16 1.62 -7.85
C TRP A 98 8.19 0.84 -7.02
N LEU A 99 9.26 1.50 -6.60
CA LEU A 99 10.29 0.97 -5.70
C LEU A 99 10.15 1.63 -4.34
N ALA A 100 10.13 0.83 -3.27
CA ALA A 100 10.08 1.36 -1.91
C ALA A 100 11.47 1.74 -1.40
N LEU A 101 11.64 3.01 -1.04
CA LEU A 101 12.80 3.49 -0.30
C LEU A 101 12.43 3.57 1.18
N ASN A 102 13.17 2.87 2.04
CA ASN A 102 13.07 3.01 3.47
C ASN A 102 14.04 4.07 3.97
N VAL A 103 13.54 4.95 4.82
CA VAL A 103 14.31 6.05 5.38
C VAL A 103 14.73 5.70 6.80
N VAL A 104 16.03 5.44 7.00
CA VAL A 104 16.56 5.15 8.34
C VAL A 104 17.38 6.34 8.82
N SER A 105 16.92 6.99 9.89
CA SER A 105 17.73 8.01 10.56
C SER A 105 18.75 7.33 11.46
N GLY A 106 20.00 7.22 11.00
CA GLY A 106 21.13 6.85 11.83
C GLY A 106 21.16 7.67 13.13
N GLY A 107 21.22 6.97 14.27
CA GLY A 107 20.99 7.51 15.60
C GLY A 107 21.96 8.62 16.00
N GLY A 108 21.38 9.72 16.46
CA GLY A 108 22.00 10.65 17.39
C GLY A 108 20.99 10.86 18.52
N SER A 109 21.46 10.77 19.77
CA SER A 109 20.67 10.86 21.01
C SER A 109 19.52 11.87 20.94
N PHE A 110 18.28 11.38 21.03
CA PHE A 110 17.12 12.20 21.36
C PHE A 110 16.30 11.45 22.40
N SER A 111 16.24 12.02 23.59
CA SER A 111 15.19 11.73 24.55
C SER A 111 13.83 11.89 23.88
N SER A 112 12.94 10.91 24.11
CA SER A 112 11.53 10.83 23.67
C SER A 112 11.25 10.60 22.18
N SER A 113 10.89 9.36 21.85
CA SER A 113 9.72 8.94 21.04
C SER A 113 9.18 9.84 19.91
N GLN A 114 10.03 10.46 19.10
CA GLN A 114 9.58 11.14 17.88
C GLN A 114 9.88 10.22 16.68
N PRO A 115 8.87 9.75 15.92
CA PRO A 115 9.13 9.18 14.60
C PRO A 115 9.93 10.20 13.79
N ILE A 116 10.77 9.73 12.87
CA ILE A 116 11.62 10.59 12.03
C ILE A 116 10.70 11.51 11.24
N GLY A 117 10.49 12.74 11.74
CA GLY A 117 9.46 13.59 11.17
C GLY A 117 9.68 13.81 9.66
N MET A 118 8.63 13.56 8.89
CA MET A 118 8.53 13.78 7.43
C MET A 118 9.17 15.08 6.94
N THR A 119 9.20 16.11 7.78
CA THR A 119 9.88 17.39 7.53
C THR A 119 11.38 17.25 7.23
N LYS A 120 12.10 16.32 7.88
CA LYS A 120 13.52 16.07 7.60
C LYS A 120 13.69 15.38 6.25
N ILE A 121 12.83 14.40 5.98
CA ILE A 121 12.79 13.61 4.74
C ILE A 121 12.47 14.50 3.54
N ALA A 122 11.53 15.43 3.71
CA ALA A 122 11.12 16.35 2.67
C ALA A 122 12.31 17.16 2.12
N LYS A 123 13.19 17.64 3.00
CA LYS A 123 14.36 18.44 2.60
C LYS A 123 15.48 17.61 1.99
N SER A 124 15.76 16.43 2.55
CA SER A 124 16.93 15.64 2.15
C SER A 124 16.66 14.67 1.00
N VAL A 125 15.40 14.29 0.76
CA VAL A 125 15.05 13.27 -0.23
C VAL A 125 14.00 13.79 -1.21
N ILE A 126 12.87 14.31 -0.73
CA ILE A 126 11.75 14.69 -1.62
C ILE A 126 12.13 15.89 -2.50
N ALA A 127 12.73 16.94 -1.93
CA ALA A 127 13.12 18.12 -2.70
C ALA A 127 14.13 17.79 -3.83
N PRO A 128 15.25 17.07 -3.58
CA PRO A 128 16.14 16.64 -4.65
C PRO A 128 15.48 15.77 -5.73
N LEU A 129 14.54 14.89 -5.37
CA LEU A 129 13.80 14.07 -6.35
C LEU A 129 12.87 14.94 -7.20
N ALA A 130 12.19 15.92 -6.58
CA ALA A 130 11.34 16.87 -7.27
C ALA A 130 12.15 17.76 -8.25
N ASP A 131 13.35 18.20 -7.86
CA ASP A 131 14.25 18.97 -8.74
C ASP A 131 14.65 18.19 -10.00
N GLN A 132 14.61 16.85 -9.93
CA GLN A 132 14.87 15.95 -11.07
C GLN A 132 13.59 15.49 -11.79
N ASN A 133 12.43 16.09 -11.49
CA ASN A 133 11.12 15.70 -12.01
C ASN A 133 10.76 14.22 -11.75
N ILE A 134 11.24 13.67 -10.64
CA ILE A 134 10.91 12.30 -10.21
C ILE A 134 9.70 12.40 -9.29
N SER A 135 8.57 11.85 -9.76
CA SER A 135 7.36 11.70 -8.94
C SER A 135 7.60 10.72 -7.81
N VAL A 136 7.06 11.05 -6.63
CA VAL A 136 7.12 10.20 -5.43
C VAL A 136 5.73 9.95 -4.89
N PHE A 137 5.52 8.78 -4.28
CA PHE A 137 4.36 8.47 -3.45
C PHE A 137 4.82 8.26 -2.01
N MET A 138 4.14 8.87 -1.05
CA MET A 138 4.51 8.78 0.37
C MET A 138 3.59 7.81 1.10
N LEU A 139 4.17 6.86 1.83
CA LEU A 139 3.44 5.94 2.69
C LEU A 139 4.11 5.89 4.07
N SER A 140 3.48 6.55 5.04
CA SER A 140 3.90 6.49 6.45
C SER A 140 3.14 5.40 7.19
N THR A 141 3.84 4.58 7.97
CA THR A 141 3.26 3.56 8.85
C THR A 141 3.55 3.87 10.31
N TYR A 142 3.12 2.99 11.22
CA TYR A 142 3.47 3.13 12.64
C TYR A 142 4.99 3.02 12.87
N GLN A 143 5.68 2.19 12.08
CA GLN A 143 7.08 1.86 12.28
C GLN A 143 8.04 2.75 11.49
N THR A 144 7.70 3.11 10.26
CA THR A 144 8.62 3.81 9.35
C THR A 144 7.91 4.59 8.26
N ASP A 145 8.67 5.42 7.55
CA ASP A 145 8.24 6.17 6.37
C ASP A 145 8.85 5.55 5.11
N PHE A 146 7.97 5.21 4.16
CA PHE A 146 8.35 4.77 2.82
C PHE A 146 8.18 5.90 1.81
N ILE A 147 9.19 6.08 0.97
CA ILE A 147 9.12 6.92 -0.23
C ILE A 147 9.11 5.96 -1.41
N LEU A 148 8.04 5.95 -2.18
CA LEU A 148 7.96 5.15 -3.40
C LEU A 148 8.40 6.00 -4.59
N THR A 149 9.29 5.47 -5.41
CA THR A 149 9.75 6.12 -6.65
C THR A 149 9.47 5.24 -7.85
N VAL A 150 9.26 5.83 -9.02
CA VAL A 150 9.04 5.06 -10.26
C VAL A 150 10.30 4.28 -10.61
N ALA A 151 10.16 2.98 -10.89
CA ALA A 151 11.27 2.12 -11.31
C ALA A 151 11.93 2.65 -12.59
N ALA A 152 13.26 2.57 -12.67
CA ALA A 152 14.05 3.15 -13.77
C ALA A 152 13.66 2.64 -15.17
N GLU A 153 13.23 1.39 -15.27
CA GLU A 153 12.71 0.78 -16.49
C GLU A 153 11.45 1.50 -17.04
N ASN A 154 10.62 2.06 -16.15
CA ASN A 154 9.43 2.84 -16.51
C ASN A 154 9.75 4.32 -16.79
N LEU A 155 10.97 4.77 -16.48
CA LEU A 155 11.45 6.12 -16.77
C LEU A 155 12.06 6.24 -18.18
N GLY A 156 12.08 5.16 -18.96
CA GLY A 156 12.62 5.17 -20.32
C GLY A 156 14.11 5.51 -20.37
N ILE A 157 14.86 5.17 -19.32
CA ILE A 157 16.32 5.37 -19.25
C ILE A 157 17.00 4.30 -20.10
N THR A 158 16.84 4.38 -21.42
CA THR A 158 17.69 3.68 -22.36
C THR A 158 18.91 4.56 -22.60
N SER A 159 20.04 4.22 -21.97
CA SER A 159 21.37 4.72 -22.35
C SER A 159 21.46 6.23 -22.68
N GLY A 160 21.45 7.08 -21.64
CA GLY A 160 21.93 8.47 -21.76
C GLY A 160 20.98 9.52 -22.34
N PHE A 161 19.71 9.20 -22.62
CA PHE A 161 18.72 10.19 -23.05
C PHE A 161 17.42 10.05 -22.27
N VAL A 162 17.25 10.86 -21.20
CA VAL A 162 15.95 11.02 -20.54
C VAL A 162 15.05 11.74 -21.54
N LYS A 163 14.08 11.04 -22.15
CA LYS A 163 13.01 11.73 -22.89
C LYS A 163 12.32 12.68 -21.90
N PRO A 164 12.20 13.98 -22.20
CA PRO A 164 11.47 14.88 -21.33
C PRO A 164 10.02 14.41 -21.26
N LYS A 165 9.64 13.77 -20.15
CA LYS A 165 8.24 13.59 -19.78
C LYS A 165 7.65 14.99 -19.80
N LEU A 166 6.50 15.16 -20.46
CA LEU A 166 5.77 16.43 -20.53
C LEU A 166 5.73 17.02 -19.11
N VAL A 167 6.51 18.07 -18.87
CA VAL A 167 6.69 18.62 -17.54
C VAL A 167 5.38 19.29 -17.19
N GLN A 168 4.54 18.59 -16.43
CA GLN A 168 3.37 19.21 -15.84
C GLN A 168 3.90 20.24 -14.85
N MET A 169 3.64 21.52 -15.14
CA MET A 169 4.08 22.62 -14.29
C MET A 169 3.60 22.37 -12.85
N PRO A 170 4.46 22.55 -11.83
CA PRO A 170 4.03 22.46 -10.45
C PRO A 170 2.90 23.45 -10.21
N VAL A 171 1.79 22.96 -9.65
CA VAL A 171 0.65 23.79 -9.23
C VAL A 171 0.47 23.71 -7.73
N ILE A 172 -0.02 24.78 -7.14
CA ILE A 172 -0.38 24.79 -5.72
C ILE A 172 -1.72 24.08 -5.59
N HIS A 173 -1.71 22.89 -4.99
CA HIS A 173 -2.93 22.17 -4.68
C HIS A 173 -3.62 22.77 -3.44
N PRO A 174 -4.96 22.92 -3.45
CA PRO A 174 -5.70 23.39 -2.27
C PRO A 174 -5.57 22.37 -1.14
N LEU A 175 -5.48 22.87 0.09
CA LEU A 175 -5.39 22.06 1.29
C LEU A 175 -6.74 22.04 2.01
N SER A 176 -7.17 20.86 2.45
CA SER A 176 -8.35 20.67 3.30
C SER A 176 -7.93 19.94 4.58
N SER A 177 -8.45 20.39 5.73
CA SER A 177 -8.20 19.78 7.03
C SER A 177 -9.54 19.37 7.65
N PRO A 178 -9.89 18.07 7.64
CA PRO A 178 -11.12 17.60 8.27
C PRO A 178 -11.00 17.64 9.79
N SER A 179 -12.14 17.69 10.50
CA SER A 179 -12.17 17.73 11.97
C SER A 179 -11.88 16.40 12.66
N ASN A 180 -11.64 15.34 11.89
CA ASN A 180 -11.36 14.00 12.38
C ASN A 180 -10.11 13.97 13.26
N ARG A 181 -10.14 13.15 14.31
CA ARG A 181 -8.97 12.82 15.12
C ARG A 181 -8.48 11.44 14.70
N PHE A 182 -7.32 11.38 14.08
CA PHE A 182 -6.72 10.13 13.63
C PHE A 182 -5.79 9.55 14.68
N CYS A 183 -5.86 8.23 14.88
CA CYS A 183 -4.95 7.47 15.73
C CYS A 183 -4.05 6.62 14.84
N VAL A 184 -2.74 6.63 15.09
CA VAL A 184 -1.78 5.74 14.43
C VAL A 184 -1.42 4.63 15.41
N THR A 185 -1.76 3.39 15.07
CA THR A 185 -1.62 2.22 15.97
C THR A 185 -0.97 1.05 15.26
N SER A 186 -0.29 0.19 16.02
CA SER A 186 0.18 -1.12 15.56
C SER A 186 -0.58 -2.22 16.31
N LEU A 187 -0.71 -3.38 15.67
CA LEU A 187 -1.30 -4.58 16.27
C LEU A 187 -0.27 -5.72 16.25
N ASP A 188 -0.28 -6.56 17.28
CA ASP A 188 0.49 -7.79 17.29
C ASP A 188 -0.14 -8.78 16.29
N PRO A 189 0.62 -9.31 15.30
CA PRO A 189 0.12 -10.28 14.33
C PRO A 189 -0.60 -11.48 14.95
N ASP A 190 -0.17 -11.94 16.14
CA ASP A 190 -0.80 -13.08 16.82
C ASP A 190 -2.21 -12.76 17.34
N THR A 191 -2.52 -11.46 17.52
CA THR A 191 -3.84 -10.98 17.96
C THR A 191 -4.75 -10.56 16.81
N LEU A 192 -4.22 -10.44 15.59
CA LEU A 192 -4.97 -10.06 14.40
C LEU A 192 -6.23 -10.93 14.17
N PRO A 193 -6.19 -12.26 14.34
CA PRO A 193 -7.39 -13.10 14.21
C PRO A 193 -8.55 -12.66 15.12
N ALA A 194 -8.26 -12.12 16.31
CA ALA A 194 -9.30 -11.74 17.28
C ALA A 194 -10.05 -10.46 16.88
N VAL A 195 -9.45 -9.61 16.05
CA VAL A 195 -10.04 -8.33 15.60
C VAL A 195 -10.35 -8.31 14.10
N ALA A 196 -9.97 -9.35 13.37
CA ALA A 196 -10.11 -9.46 11.92
C ALA A 196 -11.54 -9.20 11.44
N THR A 197 -12.54 -9.83 12.06
CA THR A 197 -13.95 -9.61 11.70
C THR A 197 -14.37 -8.15 11.89
N LEU A 198 -13.97 -7.54 13.00
CA LEU A 198 -14.27 -6.13 13.27
C LEU A 198 -13.60 -5.21 12.24
N LEU A 199 -12.34 -5.48 11.88
CA LEU A 199 -11.64 -4.73 10.83
C LEU A 199 -12.34 -4.86 9.48
N MET A 200 -12.77 -6.07 9.12
CA MET A 200 -13.53 -6.30 7.89
C MET A 200 -14.88 -5.58 7.90
N ASP A 201 -15.57 -5.55 9.04
CA ASP A 201 -16.83 -4.83 9.19
C ASP A 201 -16.65 -3.34 9.02
N VAL A 202 -15.61 -2.76 9.63
CA VAL A 202 -15.23 -1.35 9.44
C VAL A 202 -14.94 -1.04 7.98
N MET A 203 -14.17 -1.89 7.31
CA MET A 203 -13.77 -1.68 5.91
C MET A 203 -14.89 -1.92 4.91
N SER A 204 -15.85 -2.81 5.19
CA SER A 204 -16.82 -3.28 4.17
C SER A 204 -18.24 -2.75 4.38
N TYR A 205 -18.64 -2.43 5.61
CA TYR A 205 -20.06 -2.24 5.96
C TYR A 205 -20.41 -0.87 6.55
N PHE A 206 -19.46 0.00 6.90
CA PHE A 206 -19.77 1.27 7.55
C PHE A 206 -20.21 2.42 6.63
N ASN A 207 -20.32 2.20 5.32
CA ASN A 207 -20.82 3.19 4.35
C ASN A 207 -22.21 2.86 3.75
N GLY A 208 -23.06 2.12 4.50
CA GLY A 208 -24.48 1.95 4.17
C GLY A 208 -25.33 3.16 4.54
#